data_AF-A0A352WS83-F1
#
_entry.id   AF-A0A352WS83-F1
#
_cell.length_a   1.000
_cell.length_b   1.000
_cell.length_c   1.000
_cell.angle_alpha   90.00
_cell.angle_beta   90.00
_cell.angle_gamma   90.00
#
_symmetry.space_group_name_H-M   'P 1'
#
loop_
_entity.id
_entity.type
_entity.pdbx_description
1 polymer ?
#
loop_
_entity_poly.entity_id
_entity_poly.type
_entity_poly.pdbx_seq_one_letter_code
_entity_poly.pdbx_strand_id
1 'polypeptide(L)' 'YIIDLQKTVKKVEEAYNFVRDVAMDGGALLFVGTKKQAQDAIKEEAERAGMFYVINRWPGGMLTNFKT' A
#
# COMPACT_ATOMS: atom_id res chain seq x y z
N TYR A 1 -8.21 -9.35 -22.19
CA TYR A 1 -9.18 -9.29 -21.09
C TYR A 1 -9.44 -7.82 -20.75
N ILE A 2 -10.69 -7.45 -20.48
CA ILE A 2 -11.09 -6.08 -20.10
C ILE A 2 -11.53 -6.13 -18.64
N ILE A 3 -11.09 -5.15 -17.84
CA ILE A 3 -11.42 -5.03 -16.42
C ILE A 3 -12.78 -4.32 -16.28
N ASP A 4 -13.62 -4.84 -15.39
CA ASP A 4 -14.93 -4.25 -15.08
C ASP A 4 -14.77 -3.04 -14.15
N LEU A 5 -15.09 -1.86 -14.68
CA LEU A 5 -14.96 -0.60 -13.96
C LEU A 5 -16.00 -0.45 -12.84
N GLN A 6 -17.21 -1.02 -12.96
CA GLN A 6 -18.22 -0.93 -11.91
C GLN A 6 -17.78 -1.71 -10.67
N LYS A 7 -17.21 -2.90 -10.88
CA LYS A 7 -16.60 -3.68 -9.78
C LYS A 7 -15.42 -2.96 -9.17
N THR A 8 -14.60 -2.31 -9.99
CA THR A 8 -13.42 -1.56 -9.53
C THR A 8 -13.83 -0.41 -8.61
N VAL A 9 -14.82 0.41 -9.00
CA VAL A 9 -15.30 1.55 -8.17
C VAL A 9 -15.77 1.06 -6.80
N LYS A 10 -16.61 0.03 -6.76
CA LYS A 10 -17.10 -0.54 -5.49
C LYS A 10 -15.96 -1.04 -4.60
N LYS A 11 -14.98 -1.74 -5.19
CA LYS A 11 -13.83 -2.28 -4.44
C LYS A 11 -12.88 -1.19 -3.96
N VAL A 12 -12.71 -0.12 -4.72
CA VAL A 12 -11.92 1.05 -4.31
C VAL A 12 -12.58 1.74 -3.11
N GLU A 13 -13.90 1.89 -3.11
CA GLU A 13 -14.64 2.49 -1.99
C GLU A 13 -14.52 1.65 -0.70
N GLU A 14 -14.66 0.32 -0.81
CA GLU A 14 -14.43 -0.60 0.31
C GLU A 14 -13.01 -0.48 0.88
N ALA A 15 -11.99 -0.44 0.01
CA ALA A 15 -10.59 -0.29 0.41
C ALA A 15 -10.31 1.08 1.04
N TYR A 16 -10.88 2.15 0.48
CA TYR A 16 -10.73 3.50 1.01
C TYR A 16 -11.26 3.62 2.45
N ASN A 17 -12.47 3.11 2.71
CA ASN A 17 -13.06 3.14 4.04
C ASN A 17 -12.18 2.40 5.06
N PHE A 18 -11.67 1.21 4.71
CA PHE A 18 -10.76 0.46 5.57
C PHE A 18 -9.46 1.23 5.88
N VAL A 19 -8.82 1.80 4.86
CA VAL A 19 -7.56 2.57 5.04
C VAL A 19 -7.80 3.81 5.90
N ARG A 20 -8.93 4.51 5.70
CA ARG A 20 -9.32 5.66 6.52
C ARG A 20 -9.46 5.26 7.98
N ASP A 21 -10.20 4.19 8.27
CA ASP A 21 -10.47 3.76 9.64
C ASP A 21 -9.16 3.34 10.35
N VAL A 22 -8.27 2.60 9.66
CA VAL A 22 -6.92 2.27 10.18
C VAL A 22 -6.10 3.52 10.50
N ALA A 23 -6.13 4.54 9.62
CA ALA A 23 -5.40 5.78 9.84
C ALA A 23 -5.98 6.60 11.01
N MET A 24 -7.31 6.61 11.18
CA MET A 24 -7.98 7.27 12.30
C MET A 24 -7.63 6.64 13.65
N ASP A 25 -7.45 5.33 13.69
CA ASP A 25 -7.03 4.59 14.88
C ASP A 25 -5.52 4.75 15.19
N GLY A 26 -4.79 5.56 14.42
CA GLY A 26 -3.35 5.76 14.56
C GLY A 26 -2.51 4.59 14.06
N GLY A 27 -3.10 3.71 13.24
CA GLY A 27 -2.42 2.58 12.63
C GLY A 27 -1.38 3.02 11.59
N ALA A 28 -0.33 2.22 11.45
CA ALA A 28 0.69 2.42 10.43
C ALA A 28 0.34 1.68 9.14
N LEU A 29 0.56 2.32 7.99
CA LEU A 29 0.39 1.74 6.66
C LEU A 29 1.76 1.50 6.01
N LEU A 30 1.87 0.39 5.28
CA LEU A 30 3.07 0.02 4.53
C LEU A 30 2.74 -0.07 3.04
N PHE A 31 3.29 0.86 2.26
CA PHE A 31 3.12 0.92 0.81
C PHE A 31 4.15 0.00 0.13
N VAL A 32 3.72 -0.91 -0.74
CA VAL A 32 4.62 -1.90 -1.35
C VAL A 32 4.45 -1.93 -2.86
N GLY A 33 5.54 -1.72 -3.59
CA GLY A 33 5.54 -2.00 -5.02
C GLY A 33 6.93 -1.95 -5.63
N THR A 34 7.33 -3.09 -6.19
CA THR A 34 8.71 -3.36 -6.61
C THR A 34 8.92 -3.21 -8.12
N LYS A 35 7.86 -2.95 -8.88
CA LYS A 35 7.92 -2.73 -10.32
C LYS A 35 8.46 -1.33 -10.60
N LYS A 36 9.40 -1.21 -11.54
CA LYS A 36 10.02 0.07 -11.91
C LYS A 36 9.01 1.20 -12.15
N GLN A 37 7.88 0.90 -12.80
CA GLN A 37 6.83 1.89 -13.10
C GLN A 37 6.07 2.40 -11.87
N ALA A 38 6.13 1.68 -10.75
CA ALA A 38 5.41 2.00 -9.52
C ALA A 38 6.30 2.58 -8.42
N GLN A 39 7.63 2.46 -8.53
CA GLN A 39 8.57 2.84 -7.47
C GLN A 39 8.44 4.32 -7.10
N ASP A 40 8.51 5.20 -8.09
CA ASP A 40 8.49 6.65 -7.84
C ASP A 40 7.16 7.09 -7.22
N ALA A 41 6.03 6.65 -7.79
CA ALA A 41 4.70 6.96 -7.27
C ALA A 41 4.51 6.47 -5.83
N ILE A 42 4.90 5.23 -5.53
CA ILE A 42 4.74 4.64 -4.19
C ILE A 42 5.59 5.36 -3.17
N LYS A 43 6.83 5.71 -3.52
CA LYS A 43 7.73 6.45 -2.66
C LYS A 43 7.15 7.84 -2.35
N GLU A 44 6.78 8.58 -3.39
CA GLU A 44 6.28 9.94 -3.25
C GLU A 44 5.00 9.99 -2.40
N GLU A 45 4.02 9.11 -2.67
CA GLU A 45 2.77 9.09 -1.90
C GLU A 45 2.99 8.70 -0.44
N ALA A 46 3.84 7.70 -0.17
CA ALA A 46 4.12 7.29 1.19
C ALA A 46 4.85 8.38 1.98
N GLU A 47 5.81 9.08 1.36
CA GLU A 47 6.51 10.21 1.97
C GLU A 47 5.57 11.39 2.24
N ARG A 48 4.66 11.71 1.30
CA ARG A 48 3.62 12.75 1.51
C ARG A 48 2.65 12.38 2.63
N ALA A 49 2.32 11.09 2.77
CA ALA A 49 1.45 10.59 3.83
C ALA A 49 2.18 10.38 5.17
N GLY A 50 3.52 10.50 5.23
CA GLY A 50 4.31 10.20 6.42
C GLY A 50 4.29 8.72 6.83
N MET A 51 4.08 7.81 5.86
CA MET A 51 3.91 6.37 6.07
C MET A 51 5.11 5.57 5.54
N PHE A 52 5.18 4.29 5.87
CA PHE A 52 6.28 3.41 5.47
C PHE A 52 6.13 2.92 4.03
N TYR A 53 7.26 2.63 3.35
CA TYR A 53 7.23 2.05 2.02
C TYR A 53 8.35 1.03 1.72
N VAL A 54 8.10 0.16 0.74
CA VAL A 54 9.08 -0.75 0.12
C VAL A 54 8.95 -0.70 -1.40
N ILE A 55 9.92 -0.07 -2.04
CA ILE A 55 10.00 0.06 -3.52
C ILE A 55 11.03 -0.88 -4.16
N ASN A 56 11.96 -1.38 -3.36
CA ASN A 56 12.97 -2.35 -3.81
C ASN A 56 12.50 -3.77 -3.54
N ARG A 57 13.34 -4.76 -3.83
CA ARG A 57 13.04 -6.17 -3.54
C ARG A 57 12.55 -6.34 -2.11
N TRP A 58 11.39 -6.97 -1.96
CA TRP A 58 10.83 -7.39 -0.67
C TRP A 58 11.57 -8.64 -0.16
N PRO A 59 12.31 -8.57 0.97
CA PRO A 59 12.93 -9.73 1.57
C PRO A 59 11.87 -10.65 2.18
N GLY A 60 11.98 -11.95 1.93
CA GLY A 60 11.14 -12.94 2.61
C GLY A 60 11.35 -12.84 4.12
N GLY A 61 10.27 -12.84 4.90
CA GLY A 61 10.35 -12.73 6.36
C GLY A 61 10.27 -11.31 6.93
N MET A 62 10.17 -10.26 6.10
CA MET A 62 10.16 -8.86 6.57
C MET A 62 9.08 -8.55 7.63
N LEU A 63 7.92 -9.22 7.58
CA LEU A 63 6.86 -9.09 8.59
C LEU A 63 6.80 -10.26 9.57
N THR A 64 7.14 -11.47 9.13
CA THR A 64 6.98 -12.69 9.93
C THR A 64 8.21 -13.03 10.79
N ASN A 65 9.38 -12.48 10.46
CA ASN A 65 10.64 -12.69 11.16
C ASN A 65 11.34 -11.36 11.48
N PHE A 66 10.64 -10.46 12.16
CA PHE A 66 11.13 -9.11 12.45
C PHE A 66 12.20 -9.04 13.55
N LYS A 67 12.32 -10.07 14.40
CA LYS A 67 13.25 -10.10 15.54
C LYS A 67 14.70 -10.43 15.17
N THR A 68 14.92 -10.91 13.96
CA THR A 68 16.26 -11.27 13.46
C THR A 68 16.93 -10.05 12.86
#